data_AF-A0A6L7AB17-F1
#
_entry.id   AF-A0A6L7AB17-F1
#
_cell.length_a   1.000
_cell.length_b   1.000
_cell.length_c   1.000
_cell.angle_alpha   90.00
_cell.angle_beta   90.00
_cell.angle_gamma   90.00
#
_symmetry.space_group_name_H-M   'P 1'
#
loop_
_entity.id
_entity.type
_entity.pdbx_description
1 polymer ?
#
loop_
_entity_poly.entity_id
_entity_poly.type
_entity_poly.pdbx_seq_one_letter_code
_entity_poly.pdbx_strand_id
1 'polypeptide(L)' 'MSGNHAKIAEWRLKESLRRTWLRRPDLLEKRPLSKQERDLLDDIKHESE' A
#
# COMPACT_ATOMS: atom_id res chain seq x y z
N MET A 1 10.44 -24.05 9.13
CA MET A 1 9.41 -23.00 9.29
C MET A 1 9.21 -22.32 7.95
N SER A 2 8.23 -22.76 7.17
CA SER A 2 7.79 -22.12 5.93
C SER A 2 7.10 -20.80 6.28
N GLY A 3 7.89 -19.72 6.36
CA GLY A 3 7.40 -18.40 6.70
C GLY A 3 6.41 -17.90 5.65
N ASN A 4 5.35 -17.24 6.09
CA ASN A 4 4.39 -16.56 5.23
C ASN A 4 5.02 -15.29 4.60
N HIS A 5 6.13 -15.44 3.87
CA HIS A 5 6.89 -14.35 3.27
C HIS A 5 6.01 -13.48 2.36
N ALA A 6 5.05 -14.09 1.66
CA ALA A 6 4.07 -13.37 0.84
C ALA A 6 3.21 -12.40 1.68
N LYS A 7 2.66 -12.87 2.81
CA LYS A 7 1.85 -12.03 3.70
C LYS A 7 2.65 -10.89 4.33
N ILE A 8 3.92 -11.15 4.67
CA ILE A 8 4.81 -10.10 5.20
C ILE A 8 5.13 -9.07 4.11
N ALA A 9 5.40 -9.50 2.88
CA ALA A 9 5.67 -8.61 1.76
C ALA A 9 4.45 -7.72 1.45
N GLU A 10 3.27 -8.32 1.43
CA GLU A 10 2.00 -7.61 1.22
C GLU A 10 1.73 -6.60 2.34
N TRP A 11 1.90 -7.01 3.60
CA TRP A 11 1.74 -6.10 4.75
C TRP A 11 2.73 -4.92 4.68
N ARG A 12 4.00 -5.19 4.33
CA ARG A 12 5.02 -4.13 4.16
C ARG A 12 4.66 -3.19 3.02
N LEU A 13 4.12 -3.71 1.91
CA LEU A 13 3.68 -2.90 0.77
C LEU A 13 2.51 -2.00 1.16
N LYS A 14 1.47 -2.57 1.80
CA LYS A 14 0.31 -1.81 2.30
C LYS A 14 0.78 -0.69 3.23
N GLU A 15 1.65 -1.00 4.17
CA GLU A 15 2.10 -0.01 5.16
C GLU A 15 2.99 1.08 4.55
N SER A 16 3.81 0.73 3.55
CA SER A 16 4.56 1.73 2.78
C SER A 16 3.63 2.66 2.01
N LEU A 17 2.59 2.12 1.36
CA LEU A 17 1.58 2.92 0.64
C LEU A 17 0.82 3.83 1.61
N ARG A 18 0.43 3.32 2.78
CA ARG A 18 -0.29 4.09 3.81
C ARG A 18 0.51 5.29 4.27
N ARG A 19 1.80 5.10 4.59
CA ARG A 19 2.69 6.18 5.02
C ARG A 19 2.89 7.22 3.93
N THR A 20 3.08 6.78 2.68
CA THR A 20 3.22 7.70 1.55
C THR A 20 1.93 8.47 1.32
N TRP A 21 0.76 7.82 1.35
CA TRP A 21 -0.53 8.48 1.17
C TRP A 21 -0.81 9.53 2.25
N LEU A 22 -0.51 9.23 3.52
CA LEU A 22 -0.72 10.16 4.64
C LEU A 22 0.23 11.36 4.63
N ARG A 23 1.47 11.20 4.13
CA ARG A 23 2.51 12.26 4.21
C ARG A 23 2.76 12.98 2.89
N ARG A 24 2.69 12.25 1.78
CA ARG A 24 3.11 12.67 0.43
C ARG A 24 2.25 11.98 -0.65
N PRO A 25 0.92 12.21 -0.68
CA PRO A 25 0.03 11.58 -1.66
C PRO A 25 0.42 11.94 -3.12
N ASP A 26 1.05 13.10 -3.31
CA ASP A 26 1.58 13.56 -4.59
C ASP A 26 2.57 12.58 -5.25
N LEU A 27 3.29 11.78 -4.46
CA LEU A 27 4.23 10.77 -4.97
C LEU A 27 3.51 9.54 -5.55
N LEU A 28 2.31 9.24 -5.05
CA LEU A 28 1.49 8.14 -5.55
C LEU A 28 0.73 8.53 -6.81
N GLU A 29 0.33 9.81 -6.94
CA GLU A 29 -0.33 10.34 -8.13
C GLU A 29 0.61 10.44 -9.33
N LYS A 30 1.89 10.76 -9.10
CA LYS A 30 2.90 10.94 -10.16
C LYS A 30 3.51 9.64 -10.68
N ARG A 31 3.23 8.50 -10.06
CA ARG A 31 3.80 7.19 -10.42
C ARG A 31 2.69 6.24 -10.90
N PRO A 32 2.94 5.43 -11.94
CA PRO A 32 2.05 4.31 -12.25
C PRO A 32 2.09 3.27 -11.13
N LEU A 33 0.96 3.11 -10.44
CA LEU A 33 0.74 2.05 -9.45
C LEU A 33 0.32 0.75 -10.16
N SER A 34 0.86 -0.37 -9.70
CA SER A 34 0.38 -1.69 -10.08
C SER A 34 -1.04 -1.95 -9.57
N LYS A 35 -1.72 -2.96 -10.13
CA LYS A 35 -3.06 -3.35 -9.68
C LYS A 35 -3.11 -3.60 -8.18
N GLN A 36 -2.16 -4.38 -7.65
CA GLN A 36 -2.07 -4.67 -6.23
C GLN A 36 -1.84 -3.40 -5.38
N GLU A 37 -0.98 -2.48 -5.83
CA GLU A 37 -0.77 -1.22 -5.10
C GLU A 37 -2.04 -0.35 -5.09
N ARG A 38 -2.83 -0.35 -6.18
CA ARG A 38 -4.11 0.37 -6.24
C ARG A 38 -5.15 -0.23 -5.29
N ASP A 39 -5.32 -1.55 -5.33
CA ASP A 39 -6.26 -2.26 -4.46
C ASP A 39 -5.93 -1.98 -2.98
N LEU A 40 -4.64 -2.08 -2.60
CA LEU A 40 -4.18 -1.75 -1.25
C LEU A 40 -4.37 -0.28 -0.88
N LEU A 41 -4.19 0.64 -1.83
CA LEU A 41 -4.37 2.07 -1.60
C LEU A 41 -5.83 2.43 -1.38
N ASP A 42 -6.75 1.81 -2.11
CA ASP A 42 -8.18 2.00 -1.92
C ASP A 42 -8.66 1.42 -0.58
N ASP A 43 -8.15 0.26 -0.17
CA ASP A 43 -8.37 -0.27 1.20
C ASP A 43 -7.94 0.75 2.26
N ILE A 44 -6.76 1.37 2.10
CA ILE A 44 -6.23 2.35 3.05
C ILE A 44 -7.12 3.59 3.13
N LYS A 45 -7.63 4.08 1.99
CA LYS A 45 -8.55 5.22 1.96
C LYS A 45 -9.83 4.88 2.71
N HIS A 46 -10.39 3.70 2.46
CA HIS A 46 -11.64 3.25 3.09
C HIS A 46 -11.48 2.99 4.60
N GLU A 47 -10.30 2.54 5.06
CA GLU A 47 -9.99 2.42 6.50
C GLU A 47 -9.82 3.78 7.22
N SER A 48 -9.63 4.87 6.46
CA SER A 48 -9.36 6.20 7.01
C SER A 48 -10.57 7.14 6.96
N GLU A 49 -11.67 6.70 6.36
CA GLU A 49 -13.00 7.33 6.39
C GLU A 49 -13.79 6.88 7.63
#